data_AF-A0A2D7TCS7-F1
#
_entry.id   AF-A0A2D7TCS7-F1
#
_cell.length_a   1.000
_cell.length_b   1.000
_cell.length_c   1.000
_cell.angle_alpha   90.00
_cell.angle_beta   90.00
_cell.angle_gamma   90.00
#
_symmetry.space_group_name_H-M   'P 1'
#
loop_
_entity.id
_entity.type
_entity.pdbx_description
1 polymer ?
#
loop_
_entity_poly.entity_id
_entity_poly.type
_entity_poly.pdbx_seq_one_letter_code
_entity_poly.pdbx_strand_id
1 'polypeptide(L)'
;MKLLRLIPNKTNFDFLRIKIIAFFFSLIILSGTFISLIVNNLNYGIDFKGGILLELRSKNLNSTNINDLREKISTLNAGEVSIQNFGKDT
;
A
#
# COMPACT_ATOMS: atom_id res chain seq x y z
N MET A 1 21.84 27.55 -30.86
CA MET A 1 22.46 26.95 -29.65
C MET A 1 22.59 25.46 -29.87
N LYS A 2 23.78 24.87 -29.68
CA LYS A 2 24.04 23.45 -29.94
C LYS A 2 23.55 22.64 -28.74
N LEU A 3 22.56 21.77 -28.94
CA LEU A 3 22.02 20.92 -27.88
C LEU A 3 23.12 19.99 -27.34
N LEU A 4 23.33 19.99 -26.02
CA LEU A 4 24.24 19.05 -25.36
C LEU A 4 23.70 17.64 -25.53
N ARG A 5 24.46 16.78 -26.21
CA ARG A 5 24.07 15.38 -26.45
C ARG A 5 24.72 14.49 -25.38
N LEU A 6 23.97 14.21 -24.33
CA LEU A 6 24.44 13.44 -23.16
C LEU A 6 24.55 11.93 -23.44
N ILE A 7 23.83 11.39 -24.43
CA ILE A 7 23.79 9.97 -24.74
C ILE A 7 24.27 9.73 -26.19
N PRO A 8 25.21 8.80 -26.44
CA PRO A 8 25.67 8.46 -27.79
C PRO A 8 24.57 7.88 -28.68
N ASN A 9 24.55 8.27 -29.97
CA ASN A 9 23.56 7.81 -30.98
C ASN A 9 23.47 6.28 -31.17
N LYS A 10 24.49 5.52 -30.75
CA LYS A 10 24.54 4.05 -30.82
C LYS A 10 24.95 3.48 -29.47
N THR A 11 24.12 3.68 -28.45
CA THR A 11 24.26 2.98 -27.18
C THR A 11 23.71 1.57 -27.33
N ASN A 12 24.56 0.55 -27.16
CA ASN A 12 24.17 -0.85 -27.20
C ASN A 12 24.58 -1.52 -25.90
N PHE A 13 23.61 -1.74 -25.02
CA PHE A 13 23.80 -2.42 -23.74
C PHE A 13 23.24 -3.84 -23.83
N ASP A 14 24.07 -4.84 -23.57
CA ASP A 14 23.65 -6.24 -23.52
C ASP A 14 23.07 -6.57 -22.13
N PHE A 15 21.79 -6.23 -21.93
CA PHE A 15 21.06 -6.55 -20.71
C PHE A 15 20.85 -8.06 -20.53
N LEU A 16 20.91 -8.85 -21.60
CA LEU A 16 20.68 -10.29 -21.53
C LEU A 16 21.86 -11.04 -20.91
N ARG A 17 23.05 -10.43 -20.90
CA ARG A 17 24.23 -10.98 -20.23
C ARG A 17 24.01 -11.22 -18.73
N ILE A 18 23.21 -10.39 -18.07
CA ILE A 18 22.95 -10.47 -16.61
C ILE A 18 21.65 -11.19 -16.26
N LYS A 19 20.93 -11.75 -17.25
CA LYS A 19 19.58 -12.30 -17.07
C LYS A 19 19.49 -13.35 -15.96
N ILE A 20 20.51 -14.20 -15.81
CA ILE A 20 20.50 -15.28 -14.82
C ILE A 20 20.52 -14.70 -13.40
N ILE A 21 21.39 -13.71 -13.15
CA ILE A 21 21.47 -13.03 -11.85
C ILE A 21 20.17 -12.28 -11.55
N ALA A 22 19.63 -11.59 -12.55
CA ALA A 22 18.35 -10.89 -12.43
C ALA A 22 17.20 -11.86 -12.08
N PHE A 23 17.14 -13.03 -12.74
CA PHE A 23 16.13 -14.04 -12.45
C PHE A 23 16.26 -14.62 -11.05
N PHE A 24 17.47 -14.92 -10.57
CA PHE A 24 17.67 -15.36 -9.19
C PHE A 24 17.23 -14.31 -8.18
N PHE A 25 17.57 -13.04 -8.42
CA PHE A 25 17.14 -11.94 -7.58
C PHE A 25 15.60 -11.82 -7.55
N SER A 26 14.95 -11.88 -8.71
CA SER A 26 13.48 -11.92 -8.79
C SER A 26 12.91 -13.12 -8.04
N LEU A 27 13.48 -14.32 -8.19
CA LEU A 27 13.02 -15.52 -7.51
C LEU A 27 13.09 -15.39 -5.98
N ILE A 28 14.15 -14.76 -5.45
CA ILE A 28 14.30 -14.48 -4.02
C ILE A 28 13.18 -13.55 -3.54
N ILE A 29 12.92 -12.46 -4.26
CA ILE A 29 11.85 -11.50 -3.90
C ILE A 29 10.48 -12.17 -3.94
N LEU A 30 10.18 -12.93 -5.00
CA LEU A 30 8.92 -13.64 -5.11
C LEU A 30 8.74 -14.63 -3.96
N SER A 31 9.77 -15.44 -3.68
CA SER A 31 9.75 -16.39 -2.56
C SER A 31 9.54 -15.67 -1.23
N GLY A 32 10.23 -14.55 -1.01
CA GLY A 32 10.04 -13.71 0.18
C GLY A 32 8.61 -13.19 0.31
N THR A 33 7.97 -12.84 -0.81
CA THR A 33 6.55 -12.43 -0.81
C THR A 33 5.64 -13.57 -0.39
N PHE A 34 5.81 -14.76 -0.96
CA PHE A 34 5.02 -15.94 -0.56
C PHE A 34 5.21 -16.29 0.92
N ILE A 35 6.45 -16.26 1.41
CA ILE A 35 6.74 -16.49 2.83
C ILE A 35 6.07 -15.43 3.70
N SER A 36 6.16 -14.16 3.32
CA SER A 36 5.54 -13.04 4.05
C SER A 36 4.02 -13.20 4.14
N LEU A 37 3.36 -13.60 3.05
CA LEU A 37 1.90 -13.82 3.04
C LEU A 37 1.46 -14.91 4.03
N ILE A 38 2.27 -15.97 4.19
CA ILE A 38 1.97 -17.07 5.11
C ILE A 38 2.27 -16.69 6.57
N VAL A 39 3.37 -15.96 6.81
CA VAL A 39 3.82 -15.61 8.18
C VAL A 39 3.05 -14.44 8.77
N ASN A 40 2.81 -13.38 8.00
CA ASN A 40 2.24 -12.13 8.51
C ASN A 40 0.70 -12.10 8.53
N ASN A 41 0.04 -13.17 8.09
CA ASN A 41 -1.39 -13.21 7.76
C ASN A 41 -1.80 -12.12 6.76
N LEU A 42 -3.03 -12.21 6.25
CA LEU A 42 -3.58 -11.19 5.36
C LEU A 42 -4.44 -10.22 6.16
N ASN A 43 -4.34 -8.93 5.81
CA ASN A 43 -5.27 -7.90 6.26
C ASN A 43 -6.59 -8.06 5.51
N TYR A 44 -7.36 -9.06 5.91
CA TYR A 44 -8.66 -9.37 5.32
C TYR A 44 -9.66 -8.23 5.55
N GLY A 45 -10.34 -7.82 4.48
CA GLY A 45 -11.45 -6.86 4.55
C GLY A 45 -12.74 -7.48 5.12
N ILE A 46 -13.76 -6.64 5.26
CA ILE A 46 -15.08 -7.03 5.79
C ILE A 46 -15.74 -8.15 4.99
N ASP A 47 -15.47 -8.25 3.69
CA ASP A 47 -16.02 -9.29 2.82
C ASP A 47 -15.51 -10.71 3.18
N PHE A 48 -14.34 -10.80 3.84
CA PHE A 48 -13.70 -12.06 4.19
C PHE A 48 -13.76 -12.38 5.68
N LYS A 49 -13.56 -11.37 6.56
CA LYS A 49 -13.63 -11.54 8.02
C LYS A 49 -15.06 -11.41 8.57
N GLY A 50 -15.99 -10.85 7.80
CA GLY A 50 -17.26 -10.34 8.32
C GLY A 50 -17.04 -9.08 9.14
N GLY A 51 -18.08 -8.23 9.24
CA GLY A 51 -17.99 -6.99 10.01
C GLY A 51 -19.08 -6.00 9.66
N ILE A 52 -18.94 -4.80 10.21
CA ILE A 52 -19.88 -3.69 10.01
C ILE A 52 -19.12 -2.54 9.34
N LEU A 53 -19.62 -2.08 8.20
CA LEU A 53 -19.18 -0.83 7.58
C LEU A 53 -20.08 0.30 8.07
N LEU A 54 -19.47 1.31 8.70
CA LEU A 54 -20.17 2.50 9.16
C LEU A 54 -19.65 3.73 8.41
N GLU A 55 -20.51 4.32 7.58
CA GLU A 55 -20.21 5.57 6.88
C GLU A 55 -20.76 6.75 7.68
N LEU A 56 -19.86 7.63 8.13
CA LEU A 56 -20.21 8.81 8.91
C LEU A 56 -19.92 10.06 8.10
N ARG A 57 -20.92 10.93 7.95
CA ARG A 57 -20.78 12.24 7.31
C ARG A 57 -20.78 13.32 8.37
N SER A 58 -19.64 13.99 8.56
CA SER A 58 -19.57 15.15 9.43
C SER A 58 -20.28 16.35 8.80
N LYS A 59 -21.05 17.08 9.62
CA LYS A 59 -21.66 18.36 9.21
C LYS A 59 -20.65 19.53 9.25
N ASN A 60 -19.50 19.34 9.88
CA ASN A 60 -18.49 20.38 10.07
C ASN A 60 -17.12 19.84 9.60
N LEU A 61 -16.58 20.39 8.50
CA LEU A 61 -15.36 19.88 7.86
C LEU A 61 -14.11 20.05 8.73
N ASN A 62 -14.10 21.00 9.67
CA ASN A 62 -12.88 21.40 10.39
C ASN A 62 -12.60 20.62 11.69
N SER A 63 -13.44 19.67 12.10
CA SER A 63 -13.39 19.10 13.46
C SER A 63 -13.38 17.57 13.53
N THR A 64 -13.20 16.86 12.42
CA THR A 64 -13.20 15.39 12.46
C THR A 64 -11.81 14.87 12.77
N ASN A 65 -11.44 14.87 14.05
CA ASN A 65 -10.22 14.21 14.51
C ASN A 65 -10.43 12.69 14.52
N ILE A 66 -9.86 11.99 13.53
CA ILE A 66 -9.93 10.53 13.41
C ILE A 66 -9.33 9.85 14.65
N ASN A 67 -8.31 10.44 15.27
CA ASN A 67 -7.64 9.83 16.42
C ASN A 67 -8.58 9.78 17.63
N ASP A 68 -9.31 10.86 17.90
CA ASP A 68 -10.30 10.89 19.00
C ASP A 68 -11.43 9.88 18.76
N LEU A 69 -11.86 9.71 17.51
CA LEU A 69 -12.85 8.68 17.14
C LEU A 69 -12.30 7.28 17.35
N ARG A 70 -11.04 7.04 16.94
CA ARG A 70 -10.38 5.75 17.13
C ARG A 70 -10.24 5.41 18.60
N GLU A 71 -9.84 6.36 19.44
CA GLU A 71 -9.71 6.16 20.89
C GLU A 71 -11.06 5.83 21.53
N LYS A 72 -12.11 6.61 21.23
CA LYS A 72 -13.47 6.35 21.75
C LYS A 72 -13.97 4.97 21.34
N ILE A 73 -13.81 4.58 20.08
CA ILE A 73 -14.29 3.28 19.61
C ILE A 73 -13.46 2.13 20.17
N SER A 74 -12.16 2.34 20.40
CA SER A 74 -11.29 1.33 21.03
C SER A 74 -11.76 0.94 22.44
N THR A 75 -12.46 1.83 23.16
CA THR A 75 -13.04 1.51 24.48
C THR A 75 -14.22 0.52 24.44
N LEU A 76 -14.83 0.32 23.27
CA LEU A 76 -15.99 -0.58 23.10
C LEU A 76 -15.60 -2.05 22.99
N ASN A 77 -14.29 -2.37 22.96
CA ASN A 77 -13.76 -3.73 22.75
C ASN A 77 -14.38 -4.46 21.53
N ALA A 78 -14.71 -3.71 20.47
CA ALA A 78 -15.38 -4.22 19.28
C ALA A 78 -14.46 -5.00 18.31
N GLY A 79 -13.22 -5.31 18.72
CA GLY A 79 -12.21 -5.97 17.89
C GLY A 79 -11.34 -4.99 17.09
N GLU A 80 -10.85 -5.44 15.93
CA GLU A 80 -10.06 -4.61 15.01
C GLU A 80 -10.94 -3.55 14.35
N VAL A 81 -10.60 -2.26 14.55
CA VAL A 81 -11.35 -1.14 13.99
C VAL A 81 -10.46 -0.34 13.04
N SER A 82 -10.89 -0.24 11.78
CA SER A 82 -10.24 0.58 10.76
C SER A 82 -11.13 1.79 10.45
N ILE A 83 -10.60 2.99 10.66
CA ILE A 83 -11.27 4.26 10.35
C ILE A 83 -10.48 4.95 9.25
N GLN A 84 -11.15 5.21 8.13
CA GLN A 84 -10.58 5.86 6.97
C GLN A 84 -11.42 7.09 6.59
N ASN A 85 -10.75 8.18 6.24
CA ASN A 85 -11.42 9.33 5.65
C ASN A 85 -11.85 8.99 4.23
N PHE A 86 -13.06 9.40 3.87
CA PHE A 86 -13.62 9.21 2.55
C PHE A 86 -14.35 10.47 2.11
N GLY A 87 -14.11 10.92 0.88
CA GLY A 87 -14.69 12.13 0.32
C GLY A 87 -13.64 13.14 -0.15
N LYS A 88 -14.13 14.28 -0.64
CA LYS A 88 -13.29 15.33 -1.22
C LYS A 88 -12.90 16.33 -0.14
N ASP A 89 -11.59 16.52 0.08
CA ASP A 89 -11.04 17.61 0.88
C ASP A 89 -11.16 18.92 0.09
N THR A 90 -12.35 19.49 0.03
CA THR A 90 -12.58 20.84 -0.52
C THR A 90 -13.55 21.62 0.33
#